data_AF-A0A1L7BH14-F1
#
_entry.id   AF-A0A1L7BH14-F1
#
_cell.length_a   1.000
_cell.length_b   1.000
_cell.length_c   1.000
_cell.angle_alpha   90.00
_cell.angle_beta   90.00
_cell.angle_gamma   90.00
#
_symmetry.space_group_name_H-M   'P 1'
#
loop_
_entity.id
_entity.type
_entity.pdbx_description
1 polymer ?
#
loop_
_entity_poly.entity_id
_entity_poly.type
_entity_poly.pdbx_seq_one_letter_code
_entity_poly.pdbx_strand_id
1 'polypeptide(L)'
;MKKRYINKGAKKFIAYFQNFSNTYAPIERLKDIYYQVIEKDIVQISISTRPDCISDEILDLLEELKEKIDVSIEMGLQTANYHTLTKMNRGHTLAEYINATMKVKNRGFELVSHVILNFPNDNILDVIETAKILSVLGVDGVKIHSLYIVKNTILGKMFEEGKIKIGSLEDYVERTIRFLEYLSPKIVIHRLVADPPRKGTIFGNWGKPKIQIINLIERKLAEKETYQGKNFLSWYTPKTEKFKNIQNDLH
;
A
#
# COMPACT_ATOMS: atom_id res chain seq x y z
N MET A 1 -14.59 19.72 9.91
CA MET A 1 -13.16 19.34 9.83
C MET A 1 -12.33 20.31 8.98
N LYS A 2 -12.77 20.70 7.76
CA LYS A 2 -12.08 21.66 6.87
C LYS A 2 -11.68 22.99 7.56
N LYS A 3 -12.58 23.62 8.32
CA LYS A 3 -12.36 24.92 9.02
C LYS A 3 -11.03 24.99 9.79
N ARG A 4 -10.62 23.90 10.46
CA ARG A 4 -9.35 23.85 11.22
C ARG A 4 -8.12 24.05 10.33
N TYR A 5 -8.15 23.52 9.11
CA TYR A 5 -7.03 23.58 8.17
C TYR A 5 -7.06 24.83 7.30
N ILE A 6 -8.26 25.35 7.00
CA ILE A 6 -8.42 26.66 6.35
C ILE A 6 -7.76 27.75 7.19
N ASN A 7 -7.97 27.73 8.52
CA ASN A 7 -7.31 28.67 9.44
C ASN A 7 -5.77 28.53 9.49
N LYS A 8 -5.21 27.45 8.92
CA LYS A 8 -3.77 27.22 8.77
C LYS A 8 -3.27 27.48 7.34
N GLY A 9 -4.09 28.10 6.48
CA GLY A 9 -3.73 28.49 5.12
C GLY A 9 -4.05 27.45 4.03
N ALA A 10 -4.64 26.30 4.38
CA ALA A 10 -5.02 25.30 3.37
C ALA A 10 -6.22 25.81 2.53
N LYS A 11 -6.06 25.82 1.21
CA LYS A 11 -7.09 26.30 0.26
C LYS A 11 -7.71 25.19 -0.59
N LYS A 12 -7.03 24.06 -0.71
CA LYS A 12 -7.44 22.90 -1.51
C LYS A 12 -7.35 21.63 -0.67
N PHE A 13 -8.24 20.69 -0.94
CA PHE A 13 -8.41 19.46 -0.17
C PHE A 13 -8.64 18.25 -1.07
N ILE A 14 -8.35 17.07 -0.53
CA ILE A 14 -8.68 15.78 -1.13
C ILE A 14 -9.80 15.16 -0.31
N ALA A 15 -10.87 14.73 -0.96
CA ALA A 15 -11.93 13.95 -0.32
C ALA A 15 -11.47 12.48 -0.27
N TYR A 16 -11.07 12.01 0.92
CA TYR A 16 -10.51 10.67 1.10
C TYR A 16 -11.50 9.70 1.73
N PHE A 17 -11.98 8.77 0.92
CA PHE A 17 -12.82 7.63 1.31
C PHE A 17 -11.92 6.49 1.78
N GLN A 18 -11.55 6.51 3.06
CA GLN A 18 -10.49 5.64 3.61
C GLN A 18 -11.00 4.30 4.17
N ASN A 19 -12.13 4.31 4.89
CA ASN A 19 -12.54 3.17 5.71
C ASN A 19 -13.36 2.17 4.90
N PHE A 20 -13.15 0.87 5.14
CA PHE A 20 -13.86 -0.22 4.45
C PHE A 20 -13.65 -0.23 2.93
N SER A 21 -14.48 -1.00 2.22
CA SER A 21 -14.49 -1.01 0.76
C SER A 21 -15.45 0.05 0.28
N ASN A 22 -14.94 1.22 -0.11
CA ASN A 22 -15.78 2.35 -0.50
C ASN A 22 -16.46 2.17 -1.86
N THR A 23 -16.19 1.05 -2.55
CA THR A 23 -16.88 0.63 -3.78
C THR A 23 -17.87 -0.52 -3.55
N TYR A 24 -18.11 -0.93 -2.29
CA TYR A 24 -19.00 -2.06 -1.97
C TYR A 24 -20.40 -1.56 -1.57
N ALA A 25 -21.14 -1.04 -2.54
CA ALA A 25 -22.55 -0.65 -2.42
C ALA A 25 -23.20 -0.59 -3.83
N PRO A 26 -24.54 -0.50 -3.94
CA PRO A 26 -25.20 -0.30 -5.23
C PRO A 26 -24.68 0.94 -5.97
N ILE A 27 -24.57 0.86 -7.31
CA ILE A 27 -23.91 1.88 -8.13
C ILE A 27 -24.51 3.28 -7.95
N GLU A 28 -25.85 3.39 -7.94
CA GLU A 28 -26.56 4.65 -7.74
C GLU A 28 -26.22 5.29 -6.38
N ARG A 29 -26.08 4.46 -5.34
CA ARG A 29 -25.71 4.94 -4.01
C ARG A 29 -24.29 5.48 -3.99
N LEU A 30 -23.36 4.82 -4.67
CA LEU A 30 -21.97 5.27 -4.78
C LEU A 30 -21.89 6.58 -5.57
N LYS A 31 -22.62 6.67 -6.68
CA LYS A 31 -22.74 7.89 -7.50
C LYS A 31 -23.18 9.07 -6.64
N ASP A 32 -24.28 8.93 -5.90
CA ASP A 32 -24.75 9.98 -5.00
C ASP A 32 -23.68 10.42 -3.99
N ILE A 33 -23.00 9.46 -3.36
CA ILE A 33 -21.97 9.75 -2.34
C ILE A 33 -20.77 10.50 -2.95
N TYR A 34 -20.29 10.06 -4.12
CA TYR A 34 -19.12 10.67 -4.74
C TYR A 34 -19.41 12.06 -5.30
N TYR A 35 -20.58 12.27 -5.90
CA TYR A 35 -20.94 13.58 -6.42
C TYR A 35 -21.20 14.61 -5.31
N GLN A 36 -21.70 14.17 -4.14
CA GLN A 36 -21.94 15.05 -3.00
C GLN A 36 -20.69 15.72 -2.45
N VAL A 37 -19.50 15.14 -2.65
CA VAL A 37 -18.24 15.72 -2.14
C VAL A 37 -17.57 16.68 -3.12
N ILE A 38 -18.09 16.83 -4.33
CA ILE A 38 -17.52 17.73 -5.33
C ILE A 38 -17.87 19.18 -4.96
N GLU A 39 -16.89 19.88 -4.39
CA GLU A 39 -16.96 21.28 -4.03
C GLU A 39 -15.75 22.03 -4.62
N LYS A 40 -15.83 23.37 -4.73
CA LYS A 40 -14.79 24.22 -5.36
C LYS A 40 -13.38 24.06 -4.75
N ASP A 41 -13.30 23.69 -3.48
CA ASP A 41 -12.05 23.51 -2.74
C ASP A 41 -11.56 22.05 -2.72
N ILE A 42 -12.34 21.09 -3.22
CA ILE A 42 -11.88 19.71 -3.43
C ILE A 42 -11.22 19.62 -4.81
N VAL A 43 -10.01 19.08 -4.88
CA VAL A 43 -9.26 18.91 -6.14
C VAL A 43 -9.15 17.47 -6.59
N GLN A 44 -9.37 16.53 -5.67
CA GLN A 44 -9.25 15.11 -5.93
C GLN A 44 -10.17 14.32 -5.00
N ILE A 45 -10.69 13.21 -5.50
CA ILE A 45 -11.34 12.17 -4.72
C ILE A 45 -10.39 10.97 -4.66
N SER A 46 -10.07 10.51 -3.45
CA SER A 46 -9.26 9.29 -3.26
C SER A 46 -10.13 8.20 -2.64
N ILE A 47 -10.18 7.05 -3.30
CA ILE A 47 -11.09 5.94 -2.95
C ILE A 47 -10.28 4.72 -2.56
N SER A 48 -10.30 4.36 -1.28
CA SER A 48 -9.72 3.12 -0.80
C SER A 48 -10.73 1.98 -0.93
N THR A 49 -10.31 0.87 -1.54
CA THR A 49 -11.14 -0.33 -1.70
C THR A 49 -10.35 -1.62 -1.63
N ARG A 50 -11.06 -2.76 -1.66
CA ARG A 50 -10.47 -4.08 -1.82
C ARG A 50 -10.44 -4.47 -3.31
N PRO A 51 -9.45 -5.25 -3.74
CA PRO A 51 -9.38 -5.76 -5.11
C PRO A 51 -10.62 -6.52 -5.58
N ASP A 52 -11.28 -7.26 -4.69
CA ASP A 52 -12.51 -8.02 -4.97
C ASP A 52 -13.77 -7.14 -5.11
N CYS A 53 -13.66 -5.81 -4.91
CA CYS A 53 -14.79 -4.88 -4.92
C CYS A 53 -14.74 -3.87 -6.07
N ILE A 54 -13.88 -4.05 -7.08
CA ILE A 54 -13.73 -3.12 -8.20
C ILE A 54 -14.15 -3.78 -9.52
N SER A 55 -15.45 -3.73 -9.80
CA SER A 55 -16.02 -4.22 -11.06
C SER A 55 -15.82 -3.21 -12.20
N ASP A 56 -16.11 -3.62 -13.43
CA ASP A 56 -16.06 -2.71 -14.57
C ASP A 56 -17.11 -1.59 -14.46
N GLU A 57 -18.32 -1.89 -13.99
CA GLU A 57 -19.36 -0.89 -13.71
C GLU A 57 -18.90 0.18 -12.70
N ILE A 58 -18.17 -0.22 -11.66
CA ILE A 58 -17.57 0.72 -10.71
C ILE A 58 -16.54 1.60 -11.41
N LEU A 59 -15.67 1.01 -12.24
CA LEU A 59 -14.64 1.76 -12.95
C LEU A 59 -15.24 2.73 -13.98
N ASP A 60 -16.32 2.34 -14.65
CA ASP A 60 -17.05 3.20 -15.58
C ASP A 60 -17.63 4.43 -14.85
N LEU A 61 -18.23 4.23 -13.67
CA LEU A 61 -18.65 5.35 -12.80
C LEU A 61 -17.49 6.26 -12.39
N LEU A 62 -16.32 5.68 -12.08
CA LEU A 62 -15.14 6.46 -11.70
C LEU A 62 -14.55 7.23 -12.91
N GLU A 63 -14.70 6.72 -14.12
CA GLU A 63 -14.30 7.41 -15.35
C GLU A 63 -15.25 8.60 -15.63
N GLU A 64 -16.57 8.44 -15.45
CA GLU A 64 -17.52 9.55 -15.48
C GLU A 64 -17.13 10.64 -14.46
N LEU A 65 -16.70 10.22 -13.26
CA LEU A 65 -16.28 11.13 -12.20
C LEU A 65 -14.98 11.88 -12.55
N LYS A 66 -14.04 11.22 -13.25
CA LYS A 66 -12.78 11.81 -13.72
C LYS A 66 -12.97 13.00 -14.65
N GLU A 67 -14.09 13.08 -15.36
CA GLU A 67 -14.43 14.26 -16.18
C GLU A 67 -14.70 15.53 -15.34
N LYS A 68 -14.98 15.36 -14.04
CA LYS A 68 -15.34 16.45 -13.12
C LYS A 68 -14.24 16.79 -12.14
N ILE A 69 -13.48 15.79 -11.70
CA ILE A 69 -12.45 15.93 -10.66
C ILE A 69 -11.42 14.79 -10.75
N ASP A 70 -10.18 15.03 -10.32
CA ASP A 70 -9.18 13.95 -10.28
C ASP A 70 -9.64 12.83 -9.35
N VAL A 71 -9.40 11.58 -9.76
CA VAL A 71 -9.73 10.38 -8.97
C VAL A 71 -8.50 9.50 -8.84
N SER A 72 -8.13 9.17 -7.60
CA SER A 72 -7.15 8.12 -7.31
C SER A 72 -7.79 6.96 -6.57
N ILE A 73 -7.25 5.78 -6.79
CA ILE A 73 -7.70 4.55 -6.17
C ILE A 73 -6.60 4.05 -5.24
N GLU A 74 -6.98 3.54 -4.08
CA GLU A 74 -6.08 2.83 -3.20
C GLU A 74 -6.56 1.39 -3.02
N MET A 75 -5.67 0.41 -3.21
CA MET A 75 -6.01 -1.01 -3.07
C MET A 75 -5.04 -1.71 -2.13
N GLY A 76 -5.60 -2.56 -1.27
CA GLY A 76 -4.79 -3.37 -0.37
C GLY A 76 -4.40 -4.71 -0.94
N LEU A 77 -3.15 -4.85 -1.39
CA LEU A 77 -2.51 -6.16 -1.62
C LEU A 77 -2.16 -6.83 -0.29
N GLN A 78 -1.67 -6.05 0.68
CA GLN A 78 -1.13 -6.50 1.97
C GLN A 78 0.18 -7.29 1.84
N THR A 79 0.19 -8.38 1.07
CA THR A 79 1.38 -9.19 0.76
C THR A 79 1.16 -9.98 -0.52
N ALA A 80 2.22 -10.26 -1.28
CA ALA A 80 2.15 -11.16 -2.42
C ALA A 80 1.99 -12.64 -2.02
N ASN A 81 2.23 -12.99 -0.75
CA ASN A 81 2.08 -14.35 -0.26
C ASN A 81 0.59 -14.70 -0.06
N TYR A 82 -0.01 -15.38 -1.04
CA TYR A 82 -1.41 -15.78 -0.99
C TYR A 82 -1.74 -16.77 0.14
N HIS A 83 -0.77 -17.56 0.62
CA HIS A 83 -0.98 -18.39 1.81
C HIS A 83 -1.19 -17.53 3.06
N THR A 84 -0.43 -16.44 3.20
CA THR A 84 -0.63 -15.46 4.26
C THR A 84 -1.97 -14.75 4.10
N LEU A 85 -2.34 -14.33 2.88
CA LEU A 85 -3.65 -13.70 2.63
C LEU A 85 -4.81 -14.61 3.08
N THR A 86 -4.80 -15.87 2.66
CA THR A 86 -5.81 -16.87 3.07
C THR A 86 -5.83 -17.08 4.58
N LYS A 87 -4.66 -17.25 5.21
CA LYS A 87 -4.56 -17.45 6.66
C LYS A 87 -5.05 -16.25 7.47
N MET A 88 -4.82 -15.04 6.95
CA MET A 88 -5.31 -13.79 7.55
C MET A 88 -6.77 -13.49 7.18
N ASN A 89 -7.47 -14.43 6.54
CA ASN A 89 -8.85 -14.32 6.09
C ASN A 89 -9.10 -13.06 5.24
N ARG A 90 -8.19 -12.79 4.30
CA ARG A 90 -8.38 -11.75 3.28
C ARG A 90 -9.34 -12.27 2.21
N GLY A 91 -10.23 -11.40 1.73
CA GLY A 91 -11.23 -11.75 0.71
C GLY A 91 -10.72 -11.80 -0.74
N HIS A 92 -9.40 -11.88 -0.93
CA HIS A 92 -8.75 -11.97 -2.22
C HIS A 92 -7.38 -12.63 -2.06
N THR A 93 -6.84 -13.13 -3.18
CA THR A 93 -5.45 -13.57 -3.30
C THR A 93 -4.68 -12.64 -4.24
N LEU A 94 -3.44 -13.02 -4.57
CA LEU A 94 -2.57 -12.25 -5.44
C LEU A 94 -3.16 -12.08 -6.86
N ALA A 95 -3.82 -13.12 -7.39
CA ALA A 95 -4.34 -13.08 -8.76
C ALA A 95 -5.47 -12.05 -8.92
N GLU A 96 -6.41 -11.99 -7.96
CA GLU A 96 -7.47 -10.97 -7.99
C GLU A 96 -6.89 -9.56 -7.86
N TYR A 97 -5.85 -9.37 -7.03
CA TYR A 97 -5.16 -8.09 -6.93
C TYR A 97 -4.48 -7.67 -8.24
N ILE A 98 -3.78 -8.59 -8.91
CA ILE A 98 -3.16 -8.33 -10.21
C ILE A 98 -4.22 -7.93 -11.23
N ASN A 99 -5.30 -8.70 -11.35
CA ASN A 99 -6.38 -8.42 -12.28
C ASN A 99 -7.03 -7.04 -12.04
N ALA A 100 -7.37 -6.73 -10.78
CA ALA A 100 -7.91 -5.44 -10.39
C ALA A 100 -6.94 -4.29 -10.72
N THR A 101 -5.66 -4.47 -10.43
CA THR A 101 -4.60 -3.49 -10.72
C THR A 101 -4.50 -3.20 -12.21
N MET A 102 -4.48 -4.24 -13.05
CA MET A 102 -4.45 -4.06 -14.50
C MET A 102 -5.67 -3.31 -15.02
N LYS A 103 -6.87 -3.64 -14.54
CA LYS A 103 -8.10 -2.91 -14.93
C LYS A 103 -8.04 -1.43 -14.56
N VAL A 104 -7.57 -1.11 -13.34
CA VAL A 104 -7.41 0.26 -12.85
C VAL A 104 -6.37 1.02 -13.68
N LYS A 105 -5.20 0.43 -13.91
CA LYS A 105 -4.10 1.08 -14.64
C LYS A 105 -4.43 1.26 -16.13
N ASN A 106 -5.13 0.32 -16.76
CA ASN A 106 -5.54 0.42 -18.16
C ASN A 106 -6.53 1.57 -18.42
N ARG A 107 -7.31 1.98 -17.41
CA ARG A 107 -8.20 3.15 -17.44
C ARG A 107 -7.51 4.45 -16.99
N GLY A 108 -6.18 4.41 -16.83
CA GLY A 108 -5.36 5.58 -16.52
C GLY A 108 -5.65 6.20 -15.15
N PHE A 109 -6.08 5.41 -14.16
CA PHE A 109 -6.19 5.89 -12.78
C PHE A 109 -4.82 5.87 -12.08
N GLU A 110 -4.60 6.83 -11.19
CA GLU A 110 -3.55 6.74 -10.17
C GLU A 110 -3.93 5.65 -9.17
N LEU A 111 -2.99 4.75 -8.88
CA LEU A 111 -3.16 3.63 -7.98
C LEU A 111 -2.09 3.61 -6.88
N VAL A 112 -2.55 3.66 -5.63
CA VAL A 112 -1.70 3.52 -4.44
C VAL A 112 -1.96 2.17 -3.78
N SER A 113 -0.91 1.38 -3.59
CA SER A 113 -1.03 0.04 -3.01
C SER A 113 -0.74 0.02 -1.52
N HIS A 114 -1.52 -0.72 -0.76
CA HIS A 114 -1.28 -0.90 0.68
C HIS A 114 -0.61 -2.24 0.93
N VAL A 115 0.48 -2.24 1.70
CA VAL A 115 1.24 -3.44 2.08
C VAL A 115 1.46 -3.50 3.59
N ILE A 116 1.66 -4.71 4.11
CA ILE A 116 2.03 -4.98 5.51
C ILE A 116 3.26 -5.87 5.47
N LEU A 117 4.38 -5.36 5.98
CA LEU A 117 5.67 -6.04 5.81
C LEU A 117 6.04 -6.96 6.99
N ASN A 118 5.29 -6.94 8.10
CA ASN A 118 5.54 -7.75 9.29
C ASN A 118 4.43 -8.77 9.56
N PHE A 119 3.84 -9.36 8.52
CA PHE A 119 2.98 -10.54 8.75
C PHE A 119 3.80 -11.69 9.35
N PRO A 120 3.28 -12.41 10.37
CA PRO A 120 3.98 -13.52 11.02
C PRO A 120 4.40 -14.67 10.09
N ASN A 121 3.70 -14.84 8.97
CA ASN A 121 3.88 -15.96 8.05
C ASN A 121 4.70 -15.62 6.81
N ASP A 122 5.02 -14.34 6.61
CA ASP A 122 5.86 -13.92 5.51
C ASP A 122 7.33 -14.04 5.92
N ASN A 123 8.19 -14.42 4.97
CA ASN A 123 9.63 -14.33 5.08
C ASN A 123 10.17 -13.12 4.28
N ILE A 124 11.49 -12.99 4.16
CA ILE A 124 12.10 -11.87 3.43
C ILE A 124 11.88 -11.94 1.92
N LEU A 125 11.77 -13.15 1.37
CA LEU A 125 11.48 -13.35 -0.05
C LEU A 125 10.06 -12.87 -0.38
N ASP A 126 9.08 -13.16 0.47
CA ASP A 126 7.70 -12.66 0.29
C ASP A 126 7.65 -11.13 0.23
N VAL A 127 8.42 -10.47 1.09
CA VAL A 127 8.57 -9.01 1.13
C VAL A 127 9.19 -8.49 -0.17
N ILE A 128 10.26 -9.13 -0.64
CA ILE A 128 10.96 -8.77 -1.88
C ILE A 128 10.04 -8.98 -3.10
N GLU A 129 9.37 -10.12 -3.21
CA GLU A 129 8.46 -10.42 -4.32
C GLU A 129 7.26 -9.47 -4.32
N THR A 130 6.76 -9.06 -3.15
CA THR A 130 5.75 -7.99 -3.05
C THR A 130 6.26 -6.70 -3.70
N ALA A 131 7.49 -6.26 -3.40
CA ALA A 131 8.06 -5.05 -4.01
C ALA A 131 8.21 -5.18 -5.54
N LYS A 132 8.68 -6.35 -6.02
CA LYS A 132 8.83 -6.62 -7.45
C LYS A 132 7.50 -6.61 -8.20
N ILE A 133 6.49 -7.28 -7.65
CA ILE A 133 5.16 -7.34 -8.26
C ILE A 133 4.56 -5.94 -8.38
N LEU A 134 4.59 -5.13 -7.32
CA LEU A 134 4.13 -3.74 -7.39
C LEU A 134 4.85 -2.93 -8.46
N SER A 135 6.16 -3.15 -8.58
CA SER A 135 7.00 -2.49 -9.59
C SER A 135 6.67 -2.89 -11.02
N VAL A 136 6.39 -4.18 -11.28
CA VAL A 136 5.98 -4.69 -12.59
C VAL A 136 4.58 -4.19 -12.96
N LEU A 137 3.67 -4.16 -11.98
CA LEU A 137 2.30 -3.67 -12.17
C LEU A 137 2.21 -2.15 -12.39
N GLY A 138 3.32 -1.42 -12.18
CA GLY A 138 3.38 0.02 -12.42
C GLY A 138 2.42 0.83 -11.54
N VAL A 139 2.24 0.41 -10.27
CA VAL A 139 1.49 1.22 -9.30
C VAL A 139 2.22 2.55 -9.07
N ASP A 140 1.48 3.61 -8.76
CA ASP A 140 2.06 4.97 -8.68
C ASP A 140 2.61 5.27 -7.29
N GLY A 141 2.00 4.67 -6.26
CA GLY A 141 2.42 4.85 -4.88
C GLY A 141 2.24 3.60 -4.02
N VAL A 142 2.87 3.63 -2.85
CA VAL A 142 2.71 2.59 -1.82
C VAL A 142 2.54 3.19 -0.43
N LYS A 143 1.65 2.59 0.36
CA LYS A 143 1.49 2.82 1.80
C LYS A 143 1.86 1.55 2.55
N ILE A 144 2.95 1.62 3.29
CA ILE A 144 3.37 0.56 4.19
C ILE A 144 2.64 0.75 5.53
N HIS A 145 1.98 -0.30 5.97
CA HIS A 145 1.36 -0.37 7.29
C HIS A 145 2.15 -1.34 8.17
N SER A 146 2.45 -0.91 9.38
CA SER A 146 2.85 -1.81 10.45
C SER A 146 1.61 -2.58 10.90
N LEU A 147 1.70 -3.92 10.95
CA LEU A 147 0.64 -4.76 11.47
C LEU A 147 0.31 -4.33 12.91
N TYR A 148 -0.97 -4.14 13.19
CA TYR A 148 -1.49 -4.01 14.54
C TYR A 148 -2.56 -5.07 14.77
N ILE A 149 -2.69 -5.49 16.02
CA ILE A 149 -3.61 -6.53 16.44
C ILE A 149 -4.64 -5.89 17.37
N VAL A 150 -5.91 -6.13 17.08
CA VAL A 150 -7.04 -5.61 17.84
C VAL A 150 -7.64 -6.74 18.68
N LYS A 151 -7.97 -6.45 19.94
CA LYS A 151 -8.68 -7.33 20.86
C LYS A 151 -10.00 -7.79 20.23
N ASN A 152 -10.47 -8.98 20.60
CA ASN A 152 -11.74 -9.55 20.13
C ASN A 152 -11.80 -9.83 18.61
N THR A 153 -10.67 -9.85 17.92
CA THR A 153 -10.56 -10.37 16.55
C THR A 153 -10.01 -11.78 16.57
N ILE A 154 -10.15 -12.53 15.46
CA ILE A 154 -9.53 -13.87 15.33
C ILE A 154 -8.02 -13.77 15.56
N LEU A 155 -7.38 -12.77 14.92
CA LEU A 155 -5.96 -12.50 15.10
C LEU A 155 -5.60 -12.14 16.54
N GLY A 156 -6.46 -11.37 17.22
CA GLY A 156 -6.29 -11.01 18.62
C GLY A 156 -6.27 -12.23 19.54
N LYS A 157 -7.23 -13.15 19.36
CA LYS A 157 -7.29 -14.41 20.11
C LYS A 157 -6.05 -15.27 19.86
N MET A 158 -5.65 -15.43 18.60
CA MET A 158 -4.43 -16.19 18.25
C MET A 158 -3.17 -15.58 18.88
N PHE A 159 -3.10 -14.25 19.00
CA PHE A 159 -1.98 -13.57 19.63
C PHE A 159 -1.95 -13.77 21.15
N GLU A 160 -3.10 -13.59 21.82
CA GLU A 160 -3.23 -13.82 23.27
C GLU A 160 -2.95 -15.28 23.64
N GLU A 161 -3.30 -16.24 22.78
CA GLU A 161 -3.01 -17.67 22.94
C GLU A 161 -1.58 -18.07 22.54
N GLY A 162 -0.74 -17.13 22.08
CA GLY A 162 0.64 -17.40 21.65
C GLY A 162 0.77 -18.21 20.35
N LYS A 163 -0.32 -18.39 19.59
CA LYS A 163 -0.36 -19.11 18.30
C LYS A 163 0.25 -18.31 17.15
N ILE A 164 0.35 -16.98 17.31
CA ILE A 164 1.10 -16.11 16.41
C ILE A 164 2.14 -15.33 17.18
N LYS A 165 3.32 -15.17 16.58
CA LYS A 165 4.38 -14.32 17.10
C LYS A 165 4.70 -13.24 16.08
N ILE A 166 4.69 -12.00 16.54
CA ILE A 166 5.11 -10.87 15.70
C ILE A 166 6.63 -10.75 15.84
N GLY A 167 7.30 -10.52 14.70
CA GLY A 167 8.74 -10.27 14.68
C GLY A 167 9.14 -9.04 15.51
N SER A 168 10.44 -8.90 15.75
CA SER A 168 11.01 -7.74 16.43
C SER A 168 10.83 -6.45 15.61
N LEU A 169 11.07 -5.31 16.24
CA LEU A 169 11.10 -4.03 15.53
C LEU A 169 12.23 -4.03 14.49
N GLU A 170 13.37 -4.63 14.85
CA GLU A 170 14.54 -4.81 14.00
C GLU A 170 14.20 -5.64 12.75
N ASP A 171 13.41 -6.71 12.91
CA ASP A 171 12.92 -7.52 11.78
C ASP A 171 12.05 -6.69 10.84
N TYR A 172 11.14 -5.87 11.38
CA TYR A 172 10.31 -5.00 10.55
C TYR A 172 11.12 -3.94 9.80
N VAL A 173 12.13 -3.36 10.46
CA VAL A 173 13.03 -2.38 9.84
C VAL A 173 13.81 -3.03 8.70
N GLU A 174 14.41 -4.20 8.92
CA GLU A 174 15.13 -4.93 7.87
C GLU A 174 14.21 -5.29 6.71
N ARG A 175 12.99 -5.78 6.98
CA ARG A 175 11.99 -6.07 5.94
C ARG A 175 11.59 -4.81 5.16
N THR A 176 11.41 -3.69 5.85
CA THR A 176 11.10 -2.41 5.19
C THR A 176 12.24 -1.96 4.29
N ILE A 177 13.49 -2.11 4.74
CA ILE A 177 14.67 -1.80 3.92
C ILE A 177 14.72 -2.70 2.68
N ARG A 178 14.55 -4.02 2.83
CA ARG A 178 14.54 -4.94 1.67
C ARG A 178 13.39 -4.66 0.72
N PHE A 179 12.21 -4.33 1.22
CA PHE A 179 11.12 -3.88 0.37
C PHE A 179 11.52 -2.67 -0.47
N LEU A 180 12.07 -1.62 0.17
CA LEU A 180 12.49 -0.39 -0.52
C LEU A 180 13.60 -0.64 -1.54
N GLU A 181 14.62 -1.43 -1.20
CA GLU A 181 15.75 -1.74 -2.09
C GLU A 181 15.31 -2.35 -3.43
N TYR A 182 14.28 -3.20 -3.40
CA TYR A 182 13.79 -3.91 -4.58
C TYR A 182 12.64 -3.19 -5.29
N LEU A 183 11.96 -2.25 -4.62
CA LEU A 183 10.89 -1.45 -5.19
C LEU A 183 11.43 -0.50 -6.26
N SER A 184 10.69 -0.32 -7.35
CA SER A 184 10.98 0.66 -8.40
C SER A 184 11.15 2.05 -7.80
N PRO A 185 12.19 2.81 -8.18
CA PRO A 185 12.39 4.19 -7.73
C PRO A 185 11.32 5.15 -8.26
N LYS A 186 10.50 4.73 -9.22
CA LYS A 186 9.37 5.52 -9.74
C LYS A 186 8.13 5.49 -8.85
N ILE A 187 8.05 4.56 -7.90
CA ILE A 187 6.89 4.42 -7.01
C ILE A 187 7.04 5.36 -5.81
N VAL A 188 6.06 6.22 -5.56
CA VAL A 188 6.10 7.16 -4.45
C VAL A 188 5.79 6.45 -3.13
N ILE A 189 6.63 6.65 -2.11
CA ILE A 189 6.35 6.16 -0.75
C ILE A 189 5.42 7.15 -0.04
N HIS A 190 4.12 6.86 -0.01
CA HIS A 190 3.13 7.72 0.67
C HIS A 190 3.21 7.56 2.20
N ARG A 191 3.68 6.40 2.66
CA ARG A 191 3.77 6.07 4.09
C ARG A 191 4.75 4.92 4.32
N LEU A 192 5.60 5.05 5.34
CA LEU A 192 6.46 3.97 5.83
C LEU A 192 5.83 3.18 6.98
N VAL A 193 5.07 3.84 7.88
CA VAL A 193 4.53 3.24 9.10
C VAL A 193 3.12 3.79 9.36
N ALA A 194 2.21 2.95 9.83
CA ALA A 194 0.85 3.34 10.17
C ALA A 194 0.68 3.60 11.68
N ASP A 195 -0.28 4.45 12.04
CA ASP A 195 -0.68 4.62 13.44
C ASP A 195 -1.79 3.60 13.75
N PRO A 196 -1.60 2.72 14.76
CA PRO A 196 -2.65 1.80 15.17
C PRO A 196 -3.81 2.58 15.82
N PRO A 197 -5.05 2.06 15.75
CA PRO A 197 -6.16 2.60 16.52
C PRO A 197 -5.82 2.64 18.02
N ARG A 198 -6.15 3.73 18.70
CA ARG A 198 -5.86 3.86 20.15
C ARG A 198 -6.66 2.88 21.00
N LYS A 199 -7.92 2.63 20.62
CA LYS A 199 -8.85 1.79 21.39
C LYS A 199 -8.79 0.36 20.88
N GLY A 200 -8.60 -0.59 21.80
CA GLY A 200 -8.69 -2.02 21.51
C GLY A 200 -7.45 -2.64 20.88
N THR A 201 -6.40 -1.88 20.58
CA THR A 201 -5.14 -2.45 20.07
C THR A 201 -4.38 -3.14 21.20
N ILE A 202 -4.05 -4.43 21.01
CA ILE A 202 -3.25 -5.25 21.94
C ILE A 202 -1.79 -5.39 21.49
N PHE A 203 -1.52 -5.14 20.20
CA PHE A 203 -0.17 -4.99 19.66
C PHE A 203 -0.18 -3.92 18.58
N GLY A 204 0.78 -3.00 18.62
CA GLY A 204 0.98 -2.02 17.55
C GLY A 204 2.27 -1.25 17.75
N ASN A 205 3.02 -1.06 16.67
CA ASN A 205 4.26 -0.27 16.64
C ASN A 205 5.28 -0.62 17.73
N TRP A 206 5.28 -1.85 18.26
CA TRP A 206 6.16 -2.27 19.38
C TRP A 206 6.13 -1.30 20.58
N GLY A 207 5.00 -0.62 20.81
CA GLY A 207 4.87 0.41 21.84
C GLY A 207 5.64 1.71 21.57
N LYS A 208 6.17 1.91 20.36
CA LYS A 208 6.92 3.10 19.95
C LYS A 208 6.04 4.09 19.19
N PRO A 209 6.28 5.41 19.34
CA PRO A 209 5.72 6.41 18.44
C PRO A 209 6.14 6.17 16.98
N LYS A 210 5.22 6.35 16.04
CA LYS A 210 5.46 6.19 14.60
C LYS A 210 6.74 6.89 14.12
N ILE A 211 6.96 8.12 14.56
CA ILE A 211 8.13 8.92 14.15
C ILE A 211 9.46 8.27 14.56
N GLN A 212 9.51 7.56 15.70
CA GLN A 212 10.73 6.88 16.12
C GLN A 212 11.05 5.70 15.20
N ILE A 213 10.02 4.99 14.71
CA ILE A 213 10.20 3.89 13.77
C ILE A 213 10.66 4.42 12.40
N ILE A 214 10.06 5.52 11.93
CA ILE A 214 10.48 6.18 10.68
C ILE A 214 11.95 6.59 10.76
N ASN A 215 12.34 7.32 11.81
CA ASN A 215 13.73 7.75 12.00
C ASN A 215 14.69 6.56 12.10
N LEU A 216 14.26 5.43 12.68
CA LEU A 216 15.06 4.22 12.74
C LEU A 216 15.28 3.60 11.36
N ILE A 217 14.25 3.57 10.51
CA ILE A 217 14.35 3.11 9.12
C ILE A 217 15.33 4.01 8.36
N GLU A 218 15.15 5.34 8.41
CA GLU A 218 15.99 6.31 7.72
C GLU A 218 17.46 6.20 8.16
N ARG A 219 17.72 6.11 9.47
CA ARG A 219 19.07 5.91 9.99
C ARG A 219 19.67 4.60 9.48
N LYS A 220 18.91 3.50 9.47
CA LYS A 220 19.40 2.20 9.00
C LYS A 220 19.64 2.16 7.50
N LEU A 221 18.87 2.91 6.70
CA LEU A 221 19.15 3.12 5.28
C LEU A 221 20.50 3.82 5.09
N ALA A 222 20.76 4.90 5.84
CA ALA A 222 22.02 5.63 5.81
C ALA A 222 23.22 4.78 6.28
N GLU A 223 23.10 4.09 7.42
CA GLU A 223 24.15 3.20 7.97
C GLU A 223 24.54 2.07 7.00
N LYS A 224 23.59 1.58 6.20
CA LYS A 224 23.81 0.52 5.19
C LYS A 224 24.18 1.07 3.80
N GLU A 225 24.28 2.39 3.67
CA GLU A 225 24.49 3.10 2.41
C GLU A 225 23.52 2.61 1.32
N THR A 226 22.24 2.45 1.68
CA THR A 226 21.20 1.89 0.82
C THR A 226 20.00 2.83 0.68
N TYR A 227 19.20 2.60 -0.35
CA TYR A 227 18.11 3.50 -0.75
C TYR A 227 17.07 2.75 -1.59
N GLN A 228 15.92 3.38 -1.81
CA GLN A 228 14.86 2.82 -2.64
C GLN A 228 15.36 2.51 -4.05
N GLY A 229 15.14 1.29 -4.51
CA GLY A 229 15.54 0.86 -5.85
C GLY A 229 17.01 0.54 -6.02
N LYS A 230 17.83 0.50 -4.96
CA LYS A 230 19.25 0.07 -5.03
C LYS A 230 19.42 -1.26 -5.78
N ASN A 231 18.50 -2.20 -5.57
CA ASN A 231 18.50 -3.51 -6.20
C ASN A 231 17.50 -3.63 -7.37
N PHE A 232 16.79 -2.57 -7.77
CA PHE A 232 15.72 -2.64 -8.77
C PHE A 232 16.20 -3.19 -10.12
N LEU A 233 17.26 -2.62 -10.70
CA LEU A 233 17.81 -3.06 -11.99
C LEU A 233 18.43 -4.47 -11.93
N SER A 234 18.76 -4.95 -10.72
CA SER A 234 19.33 -6.30 -10.57
C SER A 234 18.35 -7.40 -10.97
N TRP A 235 17.04 -7.14 -10.87
CA TRP A 235 16.00 -8.11 -11.20
C TRP A 235 15.11 -7.66 -12.37
N TYR A 236 14.95 -6.34 -12.59
CA TYR A 236 14.06 -5.81 -13.63
C TYR A 236 14.65 -5.90 -15.05
N THR A 237 15.97 -5.74 -15.18
CA THR A 237 16.66 -5.84 -16.48
C THR A 237 16.88 -7.31 -16.86
N PRO A 238 16.41 -7.77 -18.04
CA PRO A 238 16.67 -9.11 -18.54
C PRO A 238 18.16 -9.46 -18.51
N LYS A 239 18.49 -10.71 -18.14
CA LYS A 239 19.89 -11.17 -18.10
C LYS A 239 20.59 -11.02 -19.46
N THR A 240 19.84 -11.21 -20.55
CA THR A 240 20.33 -11.06 -21.93
C THR A 240 20.79 -9.64 -22.27
N GLU A 241 20.19 -8.61 -21.67
CA GLU A 241 20.61 -7.22 -21.85
C GLU A 241 21.86 -6.88 -21.04
N LYS A 242 22.04 -7.51 -19.87
CA LYS A 242 23.22 -7.32 -19.02
C LYS A 242 24.51 -7.80 -19.69
N PHE A 243 24.45 -8.92 -20.44
CA PHE A 243 25.61 -9.45 -21.15
C PHE A 243 26.09 -8.56 -22.30
N LYS A 244 25.18 -7.82 -22.97
CA LYS A 244 25.56 -6.90 -24.06
C LYS A 244 26.41 -5.73 -23.57
N ASN A 245 26.13 -5.23 -22.36
CA ASN A 245 26.91 -4.13 -21.78
C ASN A 245 28.33 -4.56 -21.37
N ILE A 246 28.50 -5.81 -20.89
CA ILE A 246 29.82 -6.35 -20.52
C ILE A 246 30.72 -6.52 -21.76
N GLN A 247 30.17 -6.83 -22.93
CA GLN A 247 30.96 -6.93 -24.17
C GLN A 247 31.37 -5.56 -24.73
N ASN A 248 30.60 -4.51 -24.48
CA ASN A 248 30.96 -3.15 -24.92
C ASN A 248 32.03 -2.49 -24.06
N ASP A 249 32.19 -2.90 -22.79
CA ASP A 249 33.24 -2.39 -21.88
C ASP A 249 34.58 -3.15 -22.04
N LEU A 250 34.64 -4.16 -22.92
CA LEU A 250 35.84 -4.96 -23.22
C LEU A 250 36.49 -4.60 -24.57
N HIS A 251 36.06 -3.50 -25.21
CA HIS A 251 36.58 -3.00 -26.48
C HIS A 251 37.10 -1.57 -26.37
#